data_AF-A0A2G8KMI6-F1
#
_entry.id   AF-A0A2G8KMI6-F1
#
_cell.length_a   1.000
_cell.length_b   1.000
_cell.length_c   1.000
_cell.angle_alpha   90.00
_cell.angle_beta   90.00
_cell.angle_gamma   90.00
#
_symmetry.space_group_name_H-M   'P 1'
#
loop_
_entity.id
_entity.type
_entity.pdbx_description
1 polymer ?
#
loop_
_entity_poly.entity_id
_entity_poly.type
_entity_poly.pdbx_seq_one_letter_code
_entity_poly.pdbx_strand_id
1 'polypeptide(L)'
;FVDNYIEWCPTNTIYNEFELCDATCADPDSFVNTSCKGSPSCVCPGGFLMNGDNCIRIEDCGCYIESETNGVRGVVLNEGGVCVSPFRNTKCSCTDNHLSCDDSYQCDPNADCEERNGLLQCYCPPGYSGVGTQCRPTDCNALYNNGVRTSGVYEIKPTIWSNSPFEVYCNMSDGGGWT
;
A
#
# COMPACT_ATOMS: atom_id res chain seq x y z
N PHE A 1 -28.06 -2.76 32.83
CA PHE A 1 -26.64 -2.40 32.70
C PHE A 1 -25.87 -3.69 32.82
N VAL A 2 -25.32 -4.20 31.72
CA VAL A 2 -24.48 -5.40 31.78
C VAL A 2 -23.10 -4.91 32.20
N ASP A 3 -22.67 -5.34 33.37
CA ASP A 3 -21.39 -5.00 33.96
C ASP A 3 -20.30 -5.75 33.18
N ASN A 4 -19.65 -5.07 32.24
CA ASN A 4 -18.56 -5.64 31.42
C ASN A 4 -17.24 -5.48 32.18
N TYR A 5 -17.21 -5.96 33.42
CA TYR A 5 -16.03 -5.93 34.26
C TYR A 5 -15.10 -7.08 33.89
N ILE A 6 -13.95 -6.75 33.30
CA ILE A 6 -12.88 -7.71 33.05
C ILE A 6 -12.09 -7.88 34.35
N GLU A 7 -12.30 -9.02 35.01
CA GLU A 7 -11.66 -9.34 36.29
C GLU A 7 -10.20 -9.79 36.12
N TRP A 8 -9.88 -10.40 34.98
CA TRP A 8 -8.52 -10.84 34.63
C TRP A 8 -8.40 -11.06 33.12
N CYS A 9 -7.18 -10.91 32.61
CA CYS A 9 -6.85 -11.18 31.22
C CYS A 9 -6.20 -12.56 31.05
N PRO A 10 -6.52 -13.31 29.98
CA PRO A 10 -5.85 -14.56 29.65
C PRO A 10 -4.33 -14.43 29.56
N THR A 11 -3.61 -15.55 29.65
CA THR A 11 -2.15 -15.56 29.56
C THR A 11 -1.66 -14.90 28.27
N ASN A 12 -0.61 -14.08 28.39
CA ASN A 12 -0.01 -13.34 27.28
C ASN A 12 -0.90 -12.24 26.67
N THR A 13 -1.92 -11.76 27.41
CA THR A 13 -2.69 -10.56 27.07
C THR A 13 -2.60 -9.54 28.20
N ILE A 14 -2.78 -8.26 27.89
CA ILE A 14 -2.77 -7.15 28.84
C ILE A 14 -4.12 -6.43 28.79
N TYR A 15 -4.61 -5.98 29.93
CA TYR A 15 -5.84 -5.21 29.98
C TYR A 15 -5.64 -3.83 29.34
N ASN A 16 -6.53 -3.46 28.44
CA ASN A 16 -6.59 -2.16 27.81
C ASN A 16 -7.97 -1.54 28.08
N GLU A 17 -7.96 -0.42 28.79
CA GLU A 17 -9.15 0.33 29.17
C GLU A 17 -9.66 1.25 28.04
N PHE A 18 -8.78 1.59 27.09
CA PHE A 18 -9.11 2.48 26.00
C PHE A 18 -9.85 1.71 24.90
N GLU A 19 -10.81 2.36 24.23
CA GLU A 19 -11.69 1.83 23.16
C GLU A 19 -10.95 1.41 21.87
N LEU A 20 -9.79 0.76 21.97
CA LEU A 20 -8.88 0.45 20.88
C LEU A 20 -8.97 -1.05 20.57
N CYS A 21 -9.20 -1.38 19.31
CA CYS A 21 -9.14 -2.76 18.85
C CYS A 21 -7.70 -3.27 18.89
N ASP A 22 -7.55 -4.57 19.13
CA ASP A 22 -6.26 -5.23 19.06
C ASP A 22 -5.81 -5.43 17.61
N ALA A 23 -4.50 -5.32 17.37
CA ALA A 23 -3.93 -5.60 16.07
C ALA A 23 -3.92 -7.12 15.83
N THR A 24 -4.28 -7.55 14.62
CA THR A 24 -4.33 -8.97 14.25
C THR A 24 -3.30 -9.29 13.18
N CYS A 25 -3.01 -10.56 12.92
CA CYS A 25 -2.17 -10.91 11.76
C CYS A 25 -2.76 -10.45 10.41
N ALA A 26 -4.10 -10.38 10.30
CA ALA A 26 -4.79 -9.97 9.08
C ALA A 26 -4.93 -8.45 8.94
N ASP A 27 -4.97 -7.76 10.09
CA ASP A 27 -5.02 -6.30 10.18
C ASP A 27 -4.08 -5.87 11.34
N PRO A 28 -2.76 -5.82 11.08
CA PRO A 28 -1.79 -5.25 12.02
C PRO A 28 -2.09 -3.77 12.29
N ASP A 29 -3.02 -3.21 11.50
CA ASP A 29 -3.45 -1.84 11.46
C ASP A 29 -4.82 -1.60 12.12
N SER A 30 -5.30 -2.50 12.97
CA SER A 30 -6.66 -2.37 13.53
C SER A 30 -6.85 -1.20 14.53
N PHE A 31 -5.78 -0.58 15.02
CA PHE A 31 -5.75 0.51 16.03
C PHE A 31 -6.27 1.93 15.61
N VAL A 32 -6.49 2.26 14.32
CA VAL A 32 -6.92 3.58 13.77
C VAL A 32 -8.16 3.42 12.92
N ASN A 33 -8.71 2.20 12.84
CA ASN A 33 -10.03 2.09 12.25
C ASN A 33 -11.01 2.87 13.15
N THR A 34 -11.54 3.97 12.61
CA THR A 34 -12.57 4.79 13.27
C THR A 34 -13.88 4.01 13.46
N SER A 35 -13.96 2.78 12.93
CA SER A 35 -14.96 1.78 13.26
C SER A 35 -14.74 1.06 14.61
N CYS A 36 -13.58 1.21 15.25
CA CYS A 36 -13.35 0.70 16.60
C CYS A 36 -14.01 1.63 17.63
N LYS A 37 -15.27 1.31 17.94
CA LYS A 37 -15.94 1.75 19.17
C LYS A 37 -15.69 0.66 20.22
N GLY A 38 -14.47 0.57 20.73
CA GLY A 38 -14.07 -0.50 21.64
C GLY A 38 -14.68 -0.35 23.04
N SER A 39 -14.88 -1.45 23.75
CA SER A 39 -15.02 -1.45 25.21
C SER A 39 -13.67 -1.84 25.83
N PRO A 40 -13.46 -1.70 27.14
CA PRO A 40 -12.29 -2.30 27.78
C PRO A 40 -12.15 -3.77 27.38
N SER A 41 -10.93 -4.19 27.02
CA SER A 41 -10.65 -5.53 26.49
C SER A 41 -9.24 -5.98 26.84
N CYS A 42 -8.94 -7.27 26.66
CA CYS A 42 -7.58 -7.80 26.77
C CYS A 42 -6.93 -7.80 25.39
N VAL A 43 -5.79 -7.14 25.26
CA VAL A 43 -5.06 -6.97 24.00
C VAL A 43 -3.67 -7.59 24.07
N CYS A 44 -3.03 -7.78 22.93
CA CYS A 44 -1.68 -8.28 22.88
C CYS A 44 -0.67 -7.23 23.38
N PRO A 45 0.36 -7.65 24.13
CA PRO A 45 1.46 -6.77 24.48
C PRO A 45 2.25 -6.35 23.22
N GLY A 46 2.99 -5.24 23.31
CA GLY A 46 3.79 -4.76 22.18
C GLY A 46 4.74 -5.83 21.62
N GLY A 47 4.78 -5.95 20.29
CA GLY A 47 5.54 -7.00 19.60
C GLY A 47 4.75 -8.28 19.29
N PHE A 48 3.48 -8.34 19.70
CA PHE A 48 2.59 -9.47 19.44
C PHE A 48 1.34 -9.02 18.68
N LEU A 49 0.75 -9.94 17.91
CA LEU A 49 -0.49 -9.77 17.19
C LEU A 49 -1.47 -10.87 17.58
N MET A 50 -2.74 -10.53 17.61
CA MET A 50 -3.81 -11.47 17.90
C MET A 50 -4.04 -12.39 16.69
N ASN A 51 -4.00 -13.70 16.92
CA ASN A 51 -4.37 -14.73 15.95
C ASN A 51 -5.41 -15.67 16.57
N GLY A 52 -6.68 -15.46 16.23
CA GLY A 52 -7.79 -16.08 16.96
C GLY A 52 -7.86 -15.51 18.38
N ASP A 53 -7.63 -16.36 19.39
CA ASP A 53 -7.63 -15.99 20.81
C ASP A 53 -6.23 -15.94 21.43
N ASN A 54 -5.17 -16.09 20.63
CA ASN A 54 -3.78 -16.16 21.12
C ASN A 54 -2.94 -15.00 20.60
N CYS A 55 -2.12 -14.42 21.48
CA CYS A 55 -1.07 -13.48 21.11
C CYS A 55 0.16 -14.26 20.66
N ILE A 56 0.48 -14.13 19.37
CA ILE A 56 1.70 -14.67 18.77
C ILE A 56 2.63 -13.53 18.37
N ARG A 57 3.93 -13.80 18.24
CA ARG A 57 4.88 -12.74 17.85
C ARG A 57 4.57 -12.29 16.44
N ILE A 58 4.86 -11.03 16.13
CA ILE A 58 4.67 -10.47 14.77
C ILE A 58 5.32 -11.36 13.70
N GLU A 59 6.53 -11.85 13.97
CA GLU A 59 7.28 -12.77 13.10
C GLU A 59 6.63 -14.15 12.91
N ASP A 60 5.75 -14.58 13.83
CA ASP A 60 5.02 -15.84 13.72
C ASP A 60 3.72 -15.68 12.88
N CYS A 61 3.31 -14.45 12.56
CA CYS A 61 2.20 -14.19 11.63
C CYS A 61 2.62 -14.26 10.15
N GLY A 62 3.87 -13.91 9.84
CA GLY A 62 4.39 -13.77 8.48
C GLY A 62 5.54 -12.77 8.39
N CYS A 63 5.92 -12.37 7.18
CA CYS A 63 6.94 -11.36 6.99
C CYS A 63 6.40 -9.96 7.26
N TYR A 64 6.92 -9.30 8.29
CA TYR A 64 6.50 -7.95 8.66
C TYR A 64 7.32 -6.86 7.96
N ILE A 65 6.63 -5.88 7.39
CA ILE A 65 7.22 -4.70 6.75
C ILE A 65 6.95 -3.49 7.64
N GLU A 66 8.02 -2.92 8.19
CA GLU A 66 7.96 -1.71 9.03
C GLU A 66 7.56 -0.45 8.25
N SER A 67 6.89 0.46 8.93
CA SER A 67 6.48 1.78 8.42
C SER A 67 6.99 2.90 9.32
N GLU A 68 7.79 3.82 8.77
CA GLU A 68 8.42 4.94 9.49
C GLU A 68 7.60 6.22 9.45
N THR A 69 6.33 6.18 9.87
CA THR A 69 5.75 7.40 10.44
C THR A 69 5.41 7.12 11.88
N ASN A 70 5.78 8.04 12.77
CA ASN A 70 5.50 8.00 14.20
C ASN A 70 3.99 7.76 14.46
N GLY A 71 3.53 6.51 14.38
CA GLY A 71 2.13 6.10 14.54
C GLY A 71 1.45 5.37 13.38
N VAL A 72 2.06 5.17 12.20
CA VAL A 72 1.54 4.30 11.12
C VAL A 72 2.62 3.26 10.86
N ARG A 73 2.59 2.04 11.42
CA ARG A 73 1.79 0.83 11.12
C ARG A 73 2.28 0.04 9.90
N GLY A 74 2.79 -1.16 10.16
CA GLY A 74 3.38 -2.05 9.15
C GLY A 74 2.39 -3.03 8.52
N VAL A 75 2.84 -3.78 7.52
CA VAL A 75 2.06 -4.80 6.79
C VAL A 75 2.63 -6.18 7.08
N VAL A 76 1.78 -7.19 7.29
CA VAL A 76 2.20 -8.60 7.37
C VAL A 76 1.93 -9.26 6.01
N LEU A 77 3.00 -9.72 5.36
CA LEU A 77 2.94 -10.56 4.17
C LEU A 77 2.88 -12.03 4.58
N ASN A 78 1.83 -12.72 4.12
CA ASN A 78 1.77 -14.18 4.18
C ASN A 78 2.81 -14.81 3.24
N GLU A 79 3.07 -16.10 3.41
CA GLU A 79 3.96 -16.89 2.56
C GLU A 79 3.61 -16.75 1.06
N GLY A 80 4.61 -16.47 0.22
CA GLY A 80 4.43 -16.17 -1.20
C GLY A 80 3.84 -14.79 -1.50
N GLY A 81 3.55 -14.00 -0.47
CA GLY A 81 3.04 -12.64 -0.57
C GLY A 81 4.07 -11.69 -1.17
N VAL A 82 3.58 -10.73 -1.95
CA VAL A 82 4.39 -9.71 -2.60
C VAL A 82 3.69 -8.37 -2.45
N CYS A 83 4.39 -7.34 -2.01
CA CYS A 83 3.86 -5.97 -2.00
C CYS A 83 4.95 -4.96 -2.35
N VAL A 84 4.53 -3.76 -2.75
CA VAL A 84 5.43 -2.62 -2.87
C VAL A 84 5.45 -1.91 -1.53
N SER A 85 6.63 -1.80 -0.92
CA SER A 85 6.84 -1.11 0.35
C SER A 85 6.44 0.36 0.20
N PRO A 86 5.52 0.86 1.02
CA PRO A 86 5.07 2.25 0.95
C PRO A 86 6.17 3.28 1.33
N PHE A 87 7.32 2.86 1.87
CA PHE A 87 8.41 3.76 2.30
C PHE A 87 9.50 3.93 1.27
N ARG A 88 9.93 2.82 0.66
CA ARG A 88 11.05 2.81 -0.28
C ARG A 88 10.61 2.64 -1.73
N ASN A 89 9.31 2.45 -1.97
CA ASN A 89 8.74 1.99 -3.25
C ASN A 89 9.38 0.70 -3.76
N THR A 90 9.94 -0.12 -2.86
CA THR A 90 10.66 -1.35 -3.20
C THR A 90 9.74 -2.54 -3.15
N LYS A 91 9.94 -3.50 -4.05
CA LYS A 91 9.12 -4.71 -4.06
C LYS A 91 9.64 -5.68 -3.03
N CYS A 92 8.83 -5.97 -2.03
CA CYS A 92 9.11 -6.98 -1.02
C CYS A 92 8.33 -8.25 -1.32
N SER A 93 8.95 -9.38 -1.03
CA SER A 93 8.37 -10.72 -1.13
C SER A 93 8.65 -11.50 0.15
N CYS A 94 7.69 -12.33 0.56
CA CYS A 94 7.84 -13.23 1.69
C CYS A 94 8.03 -14.66 1.19
N THR A 95 9.14 -15.28 1.55
CA THR A 95 9.40 -16.70 1.23
C THR A 95 10.11 -17.36 2.40
N ASP A 96 9.62 -18.51 2.84
CA ASP A 96 10.08 -19.21 4.04
C ASP A 96 10.11 -18.30 5.28
N ASN A 97 9.10 -17.44 5.43
CA ASN A 97 9.02 -16.42 6.47
C ASN A 97 10.22 -15.44 6.49
N HIS A 98 10.94 -15.31 5.38
CA HIS A 98 12.02 -14.36 5.17
C HIS A 98 11.56 -13.25 4.21
N LEU A 99 11.63 -12.00 4.70
CA LEU A 99 11.33 -10.83 3.91
C LEU A 99 12.52 -10.50 3.00
N SER A 100 12.31 -10.57 1.68
CA SER A 100 13.27 -10.12 0.68
C SER A 100 12.72 -8.92 -0.07
N CYS A 101 13.40 -7.77 0.03
CA CYS A 101 13.03 -6.56 -0.70
C CYS A 101 14.05 -6.27 -1.80
N ASP A 102 13.53 -6.02 -3.00
CA ASP A 102 14.30 -5.65 -4.18
C ASP A 102 14.29 -4.13 -4.35
N ASP A 103 15.43 -3.50 -4.03
CA ASP A 103 15.62 -2.06 -4.17
C ASP A 103 15.72 -1.59 -5.63
N SER A 104 15.86 -2.52 -6.59
CA SER A 104 15.83 -2.21 -8.02
C SER A 104 14.41 -2.00 -8.56
N TYR A 105 13.39 -2.50 -7.84
CA TYR A 105 12.01 -2.22 -8.15
C TYR A 105 11.62 -0.87 -7.55
N GLN A 106 11.27 0.09 -8.39
CA GLN A 106 10.75 1.40 -7.98
C GLN A 106 9.55 1.74 -8.87
N CYS A 107 8.50 2.35 -8.29
CA CYS A 107 7.41 2.89 -9.09
C CYS A 107 7.95 3.90 -10.11
N ASP A 108 7.31 3.98 -11.28
CA ASP A 108 7.58 5.07 -12.22
C ASP A 108 7.33 6.41 -11.50
N PRO A 109 8.09 7.47 -11.78
CA PRO A 109 7.82 8.80 -11.21
C PRO A 109 6.40 9.31 -11.48
N ASN A 110 5.73 8.80 -12.51
CA ASN A 110 4.33 9.06 -12.83
C ASN A 110 3.45 7.86 -12.47
N ALA A 111 3.70 7.21 -11.35
CA ALA A 111 2.85 6.15 -10.81
C ALA A 111 2.62 6.36 -9.33
N ASP A 112 1.42 6.02 -8.89
CA ASP A 112 1.03 6.09 -7.49
C ASP A 112 1.07 4.69 -6.87
N CYS A 113 1.67 4.57 -5.69
CA CYS A 113 1.63 3.34 -4.91
C CYS A 113 0.37 3.34 -4.04
N GLU A 114 -0.62 2.53 -4.39
CA GLU A 114 -1.89 2.46 -3.67
C GLU A 114 -2.45 1.05 -3.65
N GLU A 115 -3.41 0.78 -2.76
CA GLU A 115 -4.11 -0.50 -2.71
C GLU A 115 -5.34 -0.45 -3.63
N ARG A 116 -5.40 -1.37 -4.60
CA ARG A 116 -6.64 -1.60 -5.40
C ARG A 116 -7.02 -3.07 -5.32
N ASN A 117 -8.24 -3.35 -4.86
CA ASN A 117 -8.77 -4.71 -4.70
C ASN A 117 -7.89 -5.63 -3.80
N GLY A 118 -7.36 -5.11 -2.68
CA GLY A 118 -6.50 -5.89 -1.78
C GLY A 118 -5.05 -6.06 -2.24
N LEU A 119 -4.65 -5.38 -3.33
CA LEU A 119 -3.31 -5.47 -3.89
C LEU A 119 -2.61 -4.10 -3.87
N LEU A 120 -1.58 -3.99 -3.00
CA LEU A 120 -0.71 -2.83 -2.87
C LEU A 120 0.42 -2.90 -3.92
N GLN A 121 0.28 -2.12 -4.99
CA GLN A 121 1.28 -2.02 -6.08
C GLN A 121 1.27 -0.62 -6.72
N CYS A 122 2.23 -0.38 -7.62
CA CYS A 122 2.28 0.86 -8.40
C CYS A 122 1.20 0.85 -9.49
N TYR A 123 0.46 1.94 -9.64
CA TYR A 123 -0.53 2.12 -10.69
C TYR A 123 -0.26 3.41 -11.47
N CYS A 124 -0.40 3.35 -12.79
CA CYS A 124 -0.33 4.54 -13.61
C CYS A 124 -1.57 5.43 -13.39
N PRO A 125 -1.41 6.76 -13.34
CA PRO A 125 -2.50 7.71 -13.20
C PRO A 125 -3.34 7.77 -14.48
N PRO A 126 -4.53 8.39 -14.44
CA PRO A 126 -5.37 8.57 -15.62
C PRO A 126 -4.62 9.24 -16.77
N GLY A 127 -4.77 8.69 -17.98
CA GLY A 127 -4.04 9.14 -19.18
C GLY A 127 -2.63 8.55 -19.30
N TYR A 128 -2.21 7.67 -18.39
CA TYR A 128 -0.97 6.90 -18.52
C TYR A 128 -1.30 5.41 -18.60
N SER A 129 -0.47 4.66 -19.34
CA SER A 129 -0.58 3.21 -19.49
C SER A 129 0.75 2.53 -19.16
N GLY A 130 0.67 1.29 -18.66
CA GLY A 130 1.85 0.52 -18.27
C GLY A 130 1.61 -0.36 -17.05
N VAL A 131 2.70 -0.84 -16.46
CA VAL A 131 2.70 -1.78 -15.31
C VAL A 131 3.03 -1.10 -13.98
N GLY A 132 2.96 0.24 -13.92
CA GLY A 132 3.21 1.02 -12.70
C GLY A 132 4.70 1.27 -12.40
N THR A 133 5.61 0.36 -12.74
CA THR A 133 7.07 0.63 -12.73
C THR A 133 7.57 1.30 -14.00
N GLN A 134 6.71 1.33 -15.01
CA GLN A 134 6.95 2.05 -16.26
C GLN A 134 5.60 2.55 -16.75
N CYS A 135 5.39 3.86 -16.67
CA CYS A 135 4.17 4.53 -17.12
C CYS A 135 4.48 5.41 -18.32
N ARG A 136 3.64 5.31 -19.34
CA ARG A 136 3.77 6.06 -20.59
C ARG A 136 2.50 6.84 -20.86
N PRO A 137 2.58 8.11 -21.26
CA PRO A 137 1.40 8.90 -21.57
C PRO A 137 0.64 8.28 -22.74
N THR A 138 -0.69 8.23 -22.65
CA THR A 138 -1.54 7.69 -23.72
C THR A 138 -1.65 8.61 -24.91
N ASP A 139 -1.48 9.91 -24.66
CA ASP A 139 -1.62 10.99 -25.62
C ASP A 139 -0.96 12.27 -25.07
N CYS A 140 -0.94 13.32 -25.87
CA CYS A 140 -0.40 14.60 -25.48
C CYS A 140 -1.24 15.34 -24.42
N ASN A 141 -2.53 15.04 -24.33
CA ASN A 141 -3.40 15.64 -23.31
C ASN A 141 -3.01 15.13 -21.91
N ALA A 142 -2.62 13.86 -21.77
CA ALA A 142 -2.10 13.29 -20.54
C ALA A 142 -0.81 13.98 -20.08
N LEU A 143 0.11 14.27 -21.00
CA LEU A 143 1.32 15.05 -20.72
C LEU A 143 0.96 16.45 -20.23
N TYR A 144 0.05 17.14 -20.93
CA TYR A 144 -0.39 18.47 -20.56
C TYR A 144 -1.07 18.49 -19.18
N ASN A 145 -1.95 17.54 -18.89
CA ASN A 145 -2.60 17.45 -17.58
C ASN A 145 -1.60 17.15 -16.45
N ASN A 146 -0.50 16.45 -16.75
CA ASN A 146 0.62 16.21 -15.83
C ASN A 146 1.66 17.35 -15.82
N GLY A 147 1.26 18.58 -16.19
CA GLY A 147 2.11 19.77 -16.03
C GLY A 147 3.13 20.01 -17.13
N VAL A 148 3.21 19.17 -18.17
CA VAL A 148 4.11 19.43 -19.33
C VAL A 148 3.59 20.62 -20.13
N ARG A 149 4.43 21.62 -20.37
CA ARG A 149 4.07 22.88 -21.07
C ARG A 149 4.92 23.18 -22.30
N THR A 150 5.95 22.38 -22.56
CA THR A 150 6.84 22.58 -23.70
C THR A 150 6.25 21.86 -24.92
N SER A 151 6.14 22.55 -26.05
CA SER A 151 5.80 21.91 -27.32
C SER A 151 7.00 21.10 -27.82
N GLY A 152 6.76 19.93 -28.41
CA GLY A 152 7.85 19.06 -28.84
C GLY A 152 7.38 17.69 -29.31
N VAL A 153 8.34 16.83 -29.66
CA VAL A 153 8.07 15.43 -29.99
C VAL A 153 8.15 14.58 -28.72
N TYR A 154 7.12 13.78 -28.47
CA TYR A 154 6.98 12.93 -27.29
C TYR A 154 6.60 11.51 -27.70
N GLU A 155 7.11 10.54 -26.96
CA GLU A 155 6.70 9.13 -27.10
C GLU A 155 5.38 8.90 -26.36
N ILE A 156 4.37 8.37 -27.06
CA ILE A 156 3.07 8.02 -26.51
C ILE A 156 2.76 6.52 -26.67
N LYS A 157 1.95 5.99 -25.76
CA LYS A 157 1.51 4.60 -25.73
C LYS A 157 0.01 4.53 -25.44
N PRO A 158 -0.85 4.55 -26.47
CA PRO A 158 -2.29 4.45 -26.29
C PRO A 158 -2.69 3.12 -25.64
N THR A 159 -3.71 3.12 -24.78
CA THR A 159 -4.10 1.96 -23.97
C THR A 159 -4.50 0.73 -24.79
N ILE A 160 -5.13 0.94 -25.95
CA ILE A 160 -5.62 -0.14 -26.83
C ILE A 160 -4.55 -0.55 -27.87
N TRP A 161 -3.44 0.17 -27.92
CA TRP A 161 -2.36 -0.11 -28.86
C TRP A 161 -1.47 -1.21 -28.32
N SER A 162 -1.35 -2.33 -29.04
CA SER A 162 -0.52 -3.47 -28.62
C SER A 162 0.94 -3.36 -29.03
N ASN A 163 1.27 -2.56 -30.07
CA ASN A 163 2.65 -2.41 -30.55
C ASN A 163 3.48 -1.47 -29.67
N SER A 164 4.77 -1.33 -29.96
CA SER A 164 5.65 -0.40 -29.23
C SER A 164 5.11 1.04 -29.22
N PRO A 165 5.48 1.84 -28.20
CA PRO A 165 5.23 3.29 -28.21
C PRO A 165 5.79 3.96 -29.48
N PHE A 166 5.25 5.12 -29.82
CA PHE A 166 5.67 5.88 -31.00
C PHE A 166 5.70 7.38 -30.72
N GLU A 167 6.48 8.10 -31.51
CA GLU A 167 6.67 9.54 -31.37
C GLU A 167 5.54 10.34 -32.04
N VAL A 168 5.05 11.37 -31.35
CA VAL A 168 4.08 12.36 -31.86
C VAL A 168 4.53 13.76 -31.50
N TYR A 169 4.19 14.74 -32.34
CA TYR A 169 4.39 16.14 -31.99
C TYR A 169 3.21 16.65 -31.15
N CYS A 170 3.49 17.07 -29.92
CA CYS A 170 2.53 17.67 -29.01
C CYS A 170 2.71 19.19 -28.99
N ASN A 171 1.68 19.93 -29.37
CA ASN A 171 1.62 21.38 -29.20
C ASN A 171 0.98 21.74 -27.85
N MET A 172 1.75 22.33 -26.95
CA MET A 172 1.32 22.67 -25.59
C MET A 172 0.96 24.15 -25.41
N SER A 173 1.06 24.98 -26.46
CA SER A 173 0.94 26.44 -26.37
C SER A 173 -0.48 26.95 -26.06
N ASP A 174 -1.52 26.20 -26.46
CA ASP A 174 -2.91 26.68 -26.39
C ASP A 174 -3.83 25.83 -25.51
N GLY A 175 -3.28 25.08 -24.55
CA GLY A 175 -4.09 24.18 -23.71
C GLY A 175 -4.52 22.88 -24.40
N GLY A 176 -4.00 22.64 -25.61
CA GLY A 176 -4.11 21.37 -26.30
C GLY A 176 -5.38 21.22 -27.14
N GLY A 177 -5.26 21.50 -28.43
CA GLY A 177 -6.25 21.07 -29.42
C GLY A 177 -5.99 19.61 -29.77
N TRP A 178 -6.81 18.70 -29.24
CA TRP A 178 -6.64 17.26 -29.44
C TRP A 178 -7.92 16.68 -30.06
N THR A 179 -7.99 16.69 -31.39
CA THR A 179 -8.94 15.89 -32.17
C THR A 179 -8.17 14.89 -33.01
#